data_AF-A0A6A5AWN7-F1
#
_entry.id   AF-A0A6A5AWN7-F1
#
_cell.length_a   1.000
_cell.length_b   1.000
_cell.length_c   1.000
_cell.angle_alpha   90.00
_cell.angle_beta   90.00
_cell.angle_gamma   90.00
#
_symmetry.space_group_name_H-M   'P 1'
#
loop_
_entity.id
_entity.type
_entity.pdbx_description
1 polymer ?
#
loop_
_entity_poly.entity_id
_entity_poly.type
_entity_poly.pdbx_seq_one_letter_code
_entity_poly.pdbx_strand_id
1 'polypeptide(L)'
;MLAMLPNLTVHGCDNVLGIMPEAARPIPGVVWVHGRLQRPNEVRKMLKNMDVVLYLPSRSTPGTILPSLLRGAKAAKVMGFVLLSTEFAGSAEWDSPFQPLLHIENEVRRSGLRVCILRIPMLMEVALDYKKRVLARNER
;
A
#
# COMPACT_ATOMS: atom_id res chain seq x y z
N MET A 1 11.99 6.61 21.70
CA MET A 1 10.95 7.29 22.51
C MET A 1 10.18 8.17 21.54
N LEU A 2 9.00 7.74 21.08
CA LEU A 2 8.18 8.55 20.16
C LEU A 2 7.46 9.61 21.00
N ALA A 3 7.72 10.88 20.70
CA ALA A 3 7.04 12.00 21.33
C ALA A 3 5.53 11.86 21.08
N MET A 4 4.75 11.73 22.16
CA MET A 4 3.30 11.72 22.08
C MET A 4 2.82 13.09 21.63
N LEU A 5 2.17 13.14 20.47
CA LEU A 5 1.47 14.34 19.99
C LEU A 5 0.27 14.58 20.93
N PRO A 6 0.17 15.74 21.60
CA PRO A 6 -0.72 15.92 22.76
C PRO A 6 -2.23 15.96 22.44
N ASN A 7 -2.64 15.71 21.20
CA ASN A 7 -4.05 15.71 20.78
C ASN A 7 -4.44 14.49 19.92
N LEU A 8 -3.62 13.43 19.89
CA LEU A 8 -3.95 12.20 19.15
C LEU A 8 -4.55 11.17 20.12
N THR A 9 -5.87 11.16 20.24
CA THR A 9 -6.58 10.09 20.95
C THR A 9 -6.56 8.84 20.06
N VAL A 10 -5.63 7.92 20.33
CA VAL A 10 -5.58 6.61 19.65
C VAL A 10 -6.68 5.76 20.25
N HIS A 11 -7.87 5.80 19.64
CA HIS A 11 -8.87 4.76 19.87
C HIS A 11 -8.36 3.48 19.22
N GLY A 12 -8.02 2.47 20.03
CA GLY A 12 -7.70 1.15 19.50
C GLY A 12 -8.90 0.65 18.70
N CYS A 13 -8.72 0.42 17.41
CA CYS A 13 -9.77 -0.11 16.55
C CYS A 13 -9.51 -1.60 16.37
N ASP A 14 -10.29 -2.45 17.02
CA ASP A 14 -10.29 -3.90 16.78
C ASP A 14 -10.68 -4.28 15.32
N ASN A 15 -10.97 -3.28 14.48
CA ASN A 15 -11.42 -3.41 13.09
C ASN A 15 -10.29 -3.28 12.04
N VAL A 16 -9.03 -3.07 12.44
CA VAL A 16 -7.91 -2.91 11.50
C VAL A 16 -7.00 -4.14 11.51
N LEU A 17 -6.91 -4.79 10.35
CA LEU A 17 -6.02 -5.93 10.11
C LEU A 17 -4.76 -5.48 9.36
N GLY A 18 -3.61 -5.59 10.00
CA GLY A 18 -2.29 -5.42 9.38
C GLY A 18 -1.77 -6.75 8.84
N ILE A 19 -1.37 -6.79 7.57
CA ILE A 19 -0.72 -7.95 6.95
C ILE A 19 0.70 -7.54 6.54
N MET A 20 1.71 -8.12 7.18
CA MET A 20 3.12 -7.86 6.85
C MET A 20 3.91 -9.15 6.64
N PRO A 21 4.90 -9.14 5.71
CA PRO A 21 5.74 -10.31 5.43
C PRO A 21 6.79 -10.60 6.53
N GLU A 22 7.16 -9.60 7.34
CA GLU A 22 8.11 -9.74 8.45
C GLU A 22 7.60 -9.01 9.71
N ALA A 23 8.16 -9.39 10.87
CA ALA A 23 7.82 -8.87 12.18
C ALA A 23 8.17 -7.38 12.33
N ALA A 24 7.34 -6.50 11.80
CA ALA A 24 7.35 -5.10 12.16
C ALA A 24 6.89 -4.94 13.61
N ARG A 25 7.30 -3.85 14.26
CA ARG A 25 6.77 -3.50 15.58
C ARG A 25 5.26 -3.35 15.47
N PRO A 26 4.46 -4.17 16.17
CA PRO A 26 3.02 -4.11 16.06
C PRO A 26 2.53 -2.74 16.51
N ILE A 27 1.70 -2.11 15.69
CA ILE A 27 1.02 -0.86 16.02
C ILE A 27 -0.11 -1.18 17.01
N PRO A 28 -0.21 -0.48 18.16
CA PRO A 28 -1.32 -0.67 19.09
C PRO A 28 -2.67 -0.43 18.39
N GLY A 29 -3.63 -1.33 18.65
CA GLY A 29 -4.95 -1.26 18.01
C GLY A 29 -5.00 -1.78 16.58
N VAL A 30 -3.99 -2.54 16.14
CA VAL A 30 -4.00 -3.27 14.87
C VAL A 30 -3.81 -4.76 15.15
N VAL A 31 -4.70 -5.60 14.61
CA VAL A 31 -4.53 -7.05 14.63
C VAL A 31 -3.54 -7.42 13.54
N TRP A 32 -2.46 -8.13 13.89
CA TRP A 32 -1.42 -8.51 12.94
C TRP A 32 -1.55 -9.98 12.56
N VAL A 33 -1.61 -10.25 11.25
CA VAL A 33 -1.60 -11.61 10.72
C VAL A 33 -0.40 -11.83 9.81
N HIS A 34 0.21 -13.00 9.98
CA HIS A 34 1.27 -13.49 9.12
C HIS A 34 0.67 -14.48 8.12
N GLY A 35 0.97 -14.30 6.84
CA GLY A 35 0.48 -15.19 5.80
C GLY A 35 1.14 -14.93 4.46
N ARG A 36 1.05 -15.91 3.55
CA ARG A 36 1.69 -15.80 2.23
C ARG A 36 0.75 -15.07 1.28
N LEU A 37 1.01 -13.78 1.08
CA LEU A 37 0.27 -12.93 0.14
C LEU A 37 0.29 -13.44 -1.31
N GLN A 38 1.26 -14.30 -1.65
CA GLN A 38 1.38 -14.96 -2.95
C GLN A 38 0.29 -16.01 -3.22
N ARG A 39 -0.45 -16.44 -2.19
CA ARG A 39 -1.44 -17.52 -2.26
C ARG A 39 -2.86 -16.98 -2.11
N PRO A 40 -3.67 -16.94 -3.18
CA PRO A 40 -5.03 -16.36 -3.13
C PRO A 40 -5.93 -16.98 -2.07
N ASN A 41 -5.80 -18.29 -1.82
CA ASN A 41 -6.59 -18.99 -0.80
C ASN A 41 -6.22 -18.59 0.64
N GLU A 42 -4.94 -18.30 0.89
CA GLU A 42 -4.51 -17.77 2.20
C GLU A 42 -4.97 -16.33 2.36
N VAL A 43 -4.84 -15.50 1.32
CA VAL A 43 -5.38 -14.14 1.29
C VAL A 43 -6.88 -14.13 1.59
N ARG A 44 -7.67 -14.98 0.92
CA ARG A 44 -9.11 -15.10 1.18
C ARG A 44 -9.42 -15.37 2.65
N LYS A 45 -8.65 -16.25 3.30
CA LYS A 45 -8.84 -16.57 4.73
C LYS A 45 -8.50 -15.38 5.61
N MET A 46 -7.42 -14.67 5.31
CA MET A 46 -7.01 -13.47 6.06
C MET A 46 -8.03 -12.34 5.91
N LEU A 47 -8.61 -12.17 4.72
CA LEU A 47 -9.60 -11.12 4.44
C LEU A 47 -11.04 -11.51 4.81
N LYS A 48 -11.24 -12.65 5.49
CA LYS A 48 -12.57 -13.09 5.89
C LYS A 48 -13.19 -12.03 6.81
N ASN A 49 -14.41 -11.60 6.49
CA ASN A 49 -15.15 -10.56 7.21
C ASN A 49 -14.54 -9.15 7.14
N MET A 50 -13.61 -8.89 6.21
CA MET A 50 -13.09 -7.54 5.97
C MET A 50 -13.95 -6.84 4.92
N ASP A 51 -14.37 -5.61 5.21
CA ASP A 51 -15.18 -4.81 4.29
C ASP A 51 -14.31 -4.16 3.20
N VAL A 52 -13.12 -3.67 3.58
CA VAL A 52 -12.25 -2.87 2.70
C VAL A 52 -10.81 -3.33 2.83
N VAL A 53 -10.09 -3.34 1.71
CA VAL A 53 -8.64 -3.54 1.67
C VAL A 53 -7.95 -2.24 1.27
N LEU A 54 -7.02 -1.76 2.08
CA LEU A 54 -6.07 -0.71 1.69
C LEU A 54 -4.75 -1.35 1.28
N TYR A 55 -4.37 -1.19 0.02
CA TYR A 55 -3.12 -1.70 -0.53
C TYR A 55 -2.10 -0.57 -0.71
N LEU A 56 -0.96 -0.73 -0.04
CA LEU A 56 0.18 0.17 -0.07
C LEU A 56 1.31 -0.50 -0.87
N PRO A 57 1.46 -0.19 -2.17
CA PRO A 57 2.50 -0.81 -2.99
C PRO A 57 3.89 -0.38 -2.53
N SER A 58 4.80 -1.35 -2.36
CA SER A 58 6.23 -1.09 -2.15
C SER A 58 7.02 -1.48 -3.40
N ARG A 59 8.13 -0.79 -3.66
CA ARG A 59 9.10 -1.19 -4.71
C ARG A 59 9.69 -2.58 -4.48
N SER A 60 9.73 -3.03 -3.22
CA SER A 60 10.23 -4.36 -2.85
C SER A 60 9.16 -5.44 -2.92
N THR A 61 7.90 -5.10 -3.21
CA THR A 61 6.81 -6.07 -3.29
C THR A 61 6.98 -6.96 -4.53
N PRO A 62 7.06 -8.30 -4.39
CA PRO A 62 7.09 -9.19 -5.56
C PRO A 62 5.84 -9.02 -6.43
N GLY A 63 6.02 -8.99 -7.76
CA GLY A 63 4.94 -8.78 -8.73
C GLY A 63 3.79 -9.81 -8.66
N THR A 64 4.02 -10.96 -8.01
CA THR A 64 3.00 -12.00 -7.77
C THR A 64 2.00 -11.66 -6.67
N ILE A 65 2.29 -10.68 -5.80
CA ILE A 65 1.44 -10.34 -4.65
C ILE A 65 0.12 -9.74 -5.10
N LEU A 66 0.16 -8.74 -5.98
CA LEU A 66 -1.04 -8.02 -6.39
C LEU A 66 -2.09 -8.93 -7.07
N PRO A 67 -1.72 -9.78 -8.06
CA PRO A 67 -2.68 -10.70 -8.67
C PRO A 67 -3.32 -11.66 -7.66
N SER A 68 -2.56 -12.10 -6.65
CA SER A 68 -3.06 -13.00 -5.61
C SER A 68 -3.93 -12.28 -4.59
N LEU A 69 -3.58 -11.04 -4.24
CA LEU A 69 -4.35 -10.18 -3.37
C LEU A 69 -5.72 -9.86 -3.97
N LEU A 70 -5.77 -9.44 -5.23
CA LEU A 70 -7.02 -9.13 -5.95
C LEU A 70 -7.93 -10.35 -6.05
N ARG A 71 -7.37 -11.52 -6.39
CA ARG A 71 -8.12 -12.79 -6.43
C ARG A 71 -8.66 -13.18 -5.06
N GLY A 72 -7.85 -13.09 -4.02
CA GLY A 72 -8.25 -13.40 -2.65
C GLY A 72 -9.31 -12.45 -2.12
N ALA A 73 -9.17 -11.14 -2.36
CA ALA A 73 -10.13 -10.11 -2.01
C ALA A 73 -11.49 -10.33 -2.68
N LYS A 74 -11.49 -10.63 -3.98
CA LYS A 74 -12.72 -10.98 -4.72
C LYS A 74 -13.40 -12.22 -4.14
N ALA A 75 -12.63 -13.26 -3.84
CA ALA A 75 -13.15 -14.49 -3.25
C ALA A 75 -13.63 -14.32 -1.80
N ALA A 76 -13.08 -13.35 -1.06
CA ALA A 76 -13.52 -12.96 0.27
C ALA A 76 -14.76 -12.04 0.25
N LYS A 77 -15.20 -11.60 -0.95
CA LYS A 77 -16.32 -10.66 -1.14
C LYS A 77 -16.11 -9.32 -0.43
N VAL A 78 -14.88 -8.80 -0.43
CA VAL A 78 -14.62 -7.46 0.10
C VAL A 78 -15.45 -6.43 -0.68
N MET A 79 -16.01 -5.46 0.04
CA MET A 79 -16.86 -4.42 -0.53
C MET A 79 -16.08 -3.35 -1.28
N GLY A 80 -14.79 -3.16 -0.95
CA GLY A 80 -13.95 -2.14 -1.56
C GLY A 80 -12.47 -2.49 -1.55
N PHE A 81 -11.76 -2.03 -2.58
CA PHE A 81 -10.32 -2.11 -2.70
C PHE A 81 -9.74 -0.71 -2.94
N VAL A 82 -8.94 -0.22 -2.00
CA VAL A 82 -8.28 1.08 -2.06
C VAL A 82 -6.82 0.87 -2.42
N LEU A 83 -6.36 1.47 -3.50
CA LEU A 83 -4.95 1.53 -3.89
C LEU A 83 -4.39 2.90 -3.55
N LEU A 84 -3.31 2.95 -2.77
CA LEU A 84 -2.51 4.18 -2.66
C LEU A 84 -1.57 4.27 -3.88
N SER A 85 -1.72 5.34 -4.65
CA SER A 85 -0.90 5.66 -5.82
C SER A 85 -0.38 7.10 -5.67
N THR A 86 0.15 7.66 -6.75
CA THR A 86 0.68 9.03 -6.78
C THR A 86 0.16 9.79 -7.98
N GLU A 87 0.08 11.12 -7.87
CA GLU A 87 -0.33 11.99 -8.99
C GLU A 87 0.58 11.88 -10.22
N PHE A 88 1.84 11.49 -10.01
CA PHE A 88 2.83 11.29 -11.07
C PHE A 88 2.72 9.93 -11.80
N ALA A 89 1.78 9.07 -11.42
CA ALA A 89 1.60 7.77 -12.07
C ALA A 89 1.20 7.94 -13.54
N GLY A 90 2.10 7.57 -14.46
CA GLY A 90 1.92 7.74 -15.90
C GLY A 90 2.27 9.13 -16.43
N SER A 91 2.94 9.98 -15.66
CA SER A 91 3.47 11.25 -16.15
C SER A 91 4.73 11.04 -16.99
N ALA A 92 4.73 11.59 -18.22
CA ALA A 92 5.87 11.53 -19.14
C ALA A 92 7.14 12.22 -18.58
N GLU A 93 6.97 13.24 -17.73
CA GLU A 93 8.08 13.96 -17.08
C GLU A 93 8.74 13.12 -15.98
N TRP A 94 8.00 12.18 -15.40
CA TRP A 94 8.40 11.38 -14.24
C TRP A 94 8.35 9.88 -14.53
N ASP A 95 8.52 9.51 -15.80
CA ASP A 95 8.21 8.18 -16.33
C ASP A 95 9.00 7.09 -15.60
N SER A 96 10.27 7.30 -15.27
CA SER A 96 11.11 6.22 -14.74
C SER A 96 10.69 5.65 -13.36
N PRO A 97 10.48 6.44 -12.28
CA PRO A 97 10.18 5.89 -10.96
C PRO A 97 8.72 5.45 -10.74
N PHE A 98 7.77 5.92 -11.55
CA PHE A 98 6.33 5.75 -11.28
C PHE A 98 5.59 4.88 -12.31
N GLN A 99 6.23 4.50 -13.43
CA GLN A 99 5.66 3.54 -14.38
C GLN A 99 5.13 2.24 -13.73
N PRO A 100 5.82 1.63 -12.73
CA PRO A 100 5.27 0.46 -12.05
C PRO A 100 3.91 0.71 -11.37
N LEU A 101 3.67 1.93 -10.86
CA LEU A 101 2.38 2.28 -10.24
C LEU A 101 1.26 2.38 -11.27
N LEU A 102 1.54 2.91 -12.47
CA LEU A 102 0.55 2.93 -13.56
C LEU A 102 0.11 1.51 -13.93
N HIS A 103 1.06 0.57 -14.01
CA HIS A 103 0.75 -0.84 -14.26
C HIS A 103 -0.16 -1.43 -13.17
N ILE A 104 0.18 -1.19 -11.90
CA ILE A 104 -0.60 -1.62 -10.74
C ILE A 104 -2.02 -1.02 -10.79
N GLU A 105 -2.16 0.28 -11.06
CA GLU A 105 -3.47 0.91 -11.18
C GLU A 105 -4.35 0.23 -12.24
N ASN A 106 -3.77 -0.08 -13.41
CA ASN A 106 -4.48 -0.74 -14.50
C ASN A 106 -4.91 -2.16 -14.13
N GLU A 107 -4.07 -2.91 -13.42
CA GLU A 107 -4.41 -4.24 -12.94
C GLU A 107 -5.55 -4.19 -11.92
N VAL A 108 -5.50 -3.27 -10.96
CA VAL A 108 -6.55 -3.07 -9.96
C VAL A 108 -7.87 -2.67 -10.64
N ARG A 109 -7.85 -1.75 -11.61
CA ARG A 109 -9.06 -1.36 -12.39
C ARG A 109 -9.70 -2.55 -13.11
N ARG A 110 -8.90 -3.49 -13.61
CA ARG A 110 -9.37 -4.68 -14.35
C ARG A 110 -9.81 -5.84 -13.44
N SER A 111 -9.64 -5.73 -12.11
CA SER A 111 -9.94 -6.81 -11.16
C SER A 111 -11.44 -7.18 -11.05
N GLY A 112 -12.32 -6.25 -11.41
CA GLY A 112 -13.76 -6.36 -11.18
C GLY A 112 -14.19 -6.17 -9.72
N LEU A 113 -13.29 -5.69 -8.86
CA LEU A 113 -13.64 -5.18 -7.52
C LEU A 113 -14.18 -3.75 -7.62
N ARG A 114 -14.91 -3.29 -6.60
CA ARG A 114 -15.18 -1.86 -6.42
C ARG A 114 -13.89 -1.19 -5.95
N VAL A 115 -13.29 -0.37 -6.81
CA VAL A 115 -11.96 0.18 -6.60
C VAL A 115 -12.00 1.68 -6.33
N CYS A 116 -11.18 2.14 -5.39
CA CYS A 116 -10.79 3.54 -5.23
C CYS A 116 -9.26 3.66 -5.40
N ILE A 117 -8.79 4.55 -6.27
CA ILE A 117 -7.36 4.82 -6.42
C ILE A 117 -7.11 6.21 -5.83
N LEU A 118 -6.40 6.24 -4.71
CA LEU A 118 -6.03 7.48 -4.04
C LEU A 118 -4.66 7.90 -4.56
N ARG A 119 -4.63 8.88 -5.46
CA ARG A 119 -3.39 9.50 -5.94
C ARG A 119 -2.99 10.63 -5.00
N ILE A 120 -1.87 10.46 -4.30
CA ILE A 120 -1.32 11.49 -3.41
C ILE A 120 -0.17 12.27 -4.09
N PRO A 121 0.03 13.55 -3.72
CA PRO A 121 1.17 14.31 -4.17
C PRO A 121 2.49 13.75 -3.63
N MET A 122 3.61 14.26 -4.12
CA MET A 122 4.92 13.86 -3.62
C MET A 122 5.03 14.22 -2.14
N LEU A 123 5.36 13.24 -1.32
CA LEU A 123 5.66 13.50 0.08
C LEU A 123 6.87 14.44 0.19
N MET A 124 6.78 15.42 1.07
CA MET A 124 7.81 16.45 1.25
C MET A 124 9.18 15.83 1.54
N GLU A 125 9.18 14.73 2.29
CA GLU A 125 10.36 13.93 2.64
C GLU A 125 11.06 13.39 1.38
N VAL A 126 10.30 12.96 0.38
CA VAL A 126 10.82 12.46 -0.89
C VAL A 126 11.40 13.61 -1.72
N ALA A 127 10.72 14.75 -1.77
CA ALA A 127 11.20 15.94 -2.47
C ALA A 127 12.52 16.46 -1.87
N LEU A 128 12.61 16.50 -0.53
CA LEU A 128 13.82 16.90 0.19
C LEU A 128 14.98 15.92 -0.02
N ASP A 129 14.72 14.61 -0.01
CA ASP A 129 15.75 13.60 -0.28
C ASP A 129 16.25 13.67 -1.73
N TYR A 130 15.35 13.85 -2.70
CA TYR A 130 15.73 14.04 -4.09
C TYR A 130 16.63 15.27 -4.28
N LYS A 131 16.26 16.41 -3.69
CA LYS A 131 17.06 17.64 -3.73
C LYS A 131 18.47 17.42 -3.17
N LYS A 132 18.60 16.71 -2.03
CA LYS A 132 19.91 16.36 -1.45
C LYS A 132 20.77 15.52 -2.40
N ARG A 133 20.19 14.50 -3.05
CA ARG A 133 20.92 13.63 -3.99
C ARG A 133 21.36 14.37 -5.26
N VAL A 134 20.55 15.30 -5.76
CA VAL A 134 20.90 16.11 -6.94
C VAL A 134 22.03 17.07 -6.63
N LEU A 135 21.97 17.78 -5.49
CA LEU A 135 23.04 18.68 -5.06
C LEU A 135 24.36 17.92 -4.87
N ALA A 136 24.34 16.76 -4.21
CA ALA A 136 25.54 15.93 -4.03
C ALA A 136 26.14 15.35 -5.32
N ARG A 137 25.37 15.29 -6.42
CA ARG A 137 25.86 14.88 -7.75
C ARG A 137 26.49 16.02 -8.53
N ASN A 138 26.04 17.26 -8.32
CA ASN A 138 26.56 18.44 -9.02
C ASN A 138 27.83 19.02 -8.37
N GLU A 139 28.19 18.56 -7.17
CA GLU A 139 29.43 18.90 -6.46
C GLU A 139 30.59 17.90 -6.77
N ARG A 140 30.40 16.97 -7.71
CA ARG A 140 31.43 16.06 -8.23
C ARG A 140 31.70 16.35 -9.69
#